data_AF-A0A841B2L1-F1
#
_entry.id   AF-A0A841B2L1-F1
#
_cell.length_a   1.000
_cell.length_b   1.000
_cell.length_c   1.000
_cell.angle_alpha   90.00
_cell.angle_beta   90.00
_cell.angle_gamma   90.00
#
_symmetry.space_group_name_H-M   'P 1'
#
loop_
_entity.id
_entity.type
_entity.pdbx_description
1 polymer ?
#
loop_
_entity_poly.entity_id
_entity_poly.type
_entity_poly.pdbx_seq_one_letter_code
_entity_poly.pdbx_strand_id
1 'polypeptide(L)'
;MRARLKKALIAAATTVSVAAALVAGTGSANSAQAAGPEAFAISSDGKLMAYFNTATPQVLNWVRLVQGLTCGETYLIGIDFRVQDGLLYGVGNKGCIYTISTPPKTPDVVVTKVSQLTIPLYGKDFGVDFNPAADRLRVISDNGQNLRHNIGGTTVEDTALTTPPAPGRTHGVTAAAYTNNDLNPDTATTLFDIGTATDQVLIQAPANNGLLSPTGALGVDAGPIAGFDIFSDLTNGKTTSVSAFAVLNPAAGPPPSTLYTVNLLTGAATKVGDFPLPIGDIAVALDTAY
;
A
#
# COMPACT_ATOMS: atom_id res chain seq x y z
N MET A 1 57.85 -19.66 50.27
CA MET A 1 56.78 -19.56 49.24
C MET A 1 57.44 -19.24 47.91
N ARG A 2 57.11 -20.02 46.87
CA ARG A 2 57.79 -20.15 45.56
C ARG A 2 57.65 -18.86 44.71
N ALA A 3 58.75 -18.32 44.16
CA ALA A 3 59.16 -18.36 42.72
C ALA A 3 58.25 -17.52 41.79
N ARG A 4 58.66 -16.68 40.82
CA ARG A 4 59.92 -16.39 40.11
C ARG A 4 59.69 -15.06 39.34
N LEU A 5 60.66 -14.15 39.37
CA LEU A 5 60.80 -13.04 38.41
C LEU A 5 61.62 -13.48 37.18
N LYS A 6 61.40 -12.83 36.03
CA LYS A 6 62.22 -12.61 34.80
C LYS A 6 61.31 -12.76 33.57
N LYS A 7 61.40 -12.02 32.45
CA LYS A 7 62.26 -10.96 31.88
C LYS A 7 61.62 -10.61 30.51
N ALA A 8 61.75 -9.38 30.01
CA ALA A 8 61.95 -9.06 28.58
C ALA A 8 62.16 -7.53 28.45
N LEU A 9 63.38 -7.02 28.20
CA LEU A 9 64.09 -6.83 26.91
C LEU A 9 63.46 -5.75 25.99
N ILE A 10 64.26 -4.69 25.81
CA ILE A 10 64.09 -3.52 24.95
C ILE A 10 64.53 -3.86 23.52
N ALA A 11 63.83 -3.35 22.51
CA ALA A 11 64.42 -2.98 21.21
C ALA A 11 63.55 -1.93 20.51
N ALA A 12 64.17 -0.80 20.15
CA ALA A 12 63.60 0.22 19.28
C ALA A 12 63.83 -0.16 17.80
N ALA A 13 62.87 0.12 16.93
CA ALA A 13 63.07 0.13 15.49
C ALA A 13 62.15 1.19 14.85
N THR A 14 62.78 2.23 14.31
CA THR A 14 62.21 3.19 13.35
C THR A 14 61.96 2.50 12.03
N THR A 15 60.77 2.66 11.45
CA THR A 15 60.52 2.37 10.03
C THR A 15 59.70 3.49 9.39
N VAL A 16 60.20 3.92 8.23
CA VAL A 16 59.63 4.90 7.29
C VAL A 16 58.46 4.25 6.57
N SER A 17 57.30 4.92 6.51
CA SER A 17 56.17 4.49 5.68
C SER A 17 55.95 5.50 4.56
N VAL A 18 56.16 5.01 3.34
CA VAL A 18 55.99 5.68 2.05
C VAL A 18 54.52 6.07 1.84
N ALA A 19 54.29 7.30 1.39
CA ALA A 19 53.00 7.73 0.86
C ALA A 19 52.72 6.98 -0.45
N ALA A 20 51.85 5.97 -0.40
CA ALA A 20 51.19 5.42 -1.57
C ALA A 20 49.81 6.06 -1.67
N ALA A 21 49.68 7.06 -2.55
CA ALA A 21 48.39 7.54 -3.00
C ALA A 21 47.74 6.42 -3.82
N LEU A 22 46.92 5.60 -3.18
CA LEU A 22 45.98 4.75 -3.92
C LEU A 22 44.82 5.66 -4.32
N VAL A 23 44.83 6.10 -5.58
CA VAL A 23 43.61 6.54 -6.26
C VAL A 23 42.75 5.29 -6.40
N ALA A 24 41.99 4.97 -5.36
CA ALA A 24 40.84 4.09 -5.52
C ALA A 24 39.86 4.88 -6.38
N GLY A 25 39.89 4.60 -7.69
CA GLY A 25 38.83 5.02 -8.58
C GLY A 25 37.53 4.57 -7.95
N THR A 26 36.74 5.54 -7.48
CA THR A 26 35.35 5.31 -7.15
C THR A 26 34.67 5.03 -8.48
N GLY A 27 34.77 3.78 -8.94
CA GLY A 27 33.79 3.25 -9.85
C GLY A 27 32.47 3.47 -9.16
N SER A 28 31.72 4.47 -9.61
CA SER A 28 30.29 4.57 -9.35
C SER A 28 29.71 3.28 -9.90
N ALA A 29 29.65 2.25 -9.04
CA ALA A 29 28.66 1.22 -9.22
C ALA A 29 27.35 1.99 -9.16
N ASN A 30 26.79 2.28 -10.33
CA ASN A 30 25.36 2.46 -10.45
C ASN A 30 24.79 1.17 -9.88
N SER A 31 24.50 1.16 -8.58
CA SER A 31 23.56 0.22 -8.01
C SER A 31 22.31 0.41 -8.85
N ALA A 32 22.07 -0.53 -9.77
CA ALA A 32 20.78 -0.62 -10.43
C ALA A 32 19.78 -0.62 -9.28
N GLN A 33 19.00 0.46 -9.17
CA GLN A 33 17.86 0.50 -8.26
C GLN A 33 17.09 -0.78 -8.57
N ALA A 34 16.94 -1.67 -7.59
CA ALA A 34 16.14 -2.87 -7.79
C ALA A 34 14.77 -2.40 -8.31
N ALA A 35 14.31 -2.98 -9.42
CA ALA A 35 13.00 -2.64 -9.97
C ALA A 35 11.96 -2.97 -8.90
N GLY A 36 11.15 -1.98 -8.52
CA GLY A 36 10.02 -2.23 -7.61
C GLY A 36 8.93 -3.00 -8.35
N PRO A 37 7.94 -3.56 -7.64
CA PRO A 37 6.76 -4.08 -8.29
C PRO A 37 6.07 -2.99 -9.12
N GLU A 38 5.44 -3.43 -10.21
CA GLU A 38 4.60 -2.59 -11.05
C GLU A 38 3.29 -2.26 -10.32
N ALA A 39 2.76 -1.06 -10.52
CA ALA A 39 1.58 -0.60 -9.80
C ALA A 39 0.71 0.33 -10.64
N PHE A 40 -0.53 0.45 -10.21
CA PHE A 40 -1.54 1.33 -10.77
C PHE A 40 -1.98 2.33 -9.72
N ALA A 41 -2.44 3.48 -10.18
CA ALA A 41 -2.96 4.53 -9.31
C ALA A 41 -4.19 5.17 -9.93
N ILE A 42 -5.09 5.70 -9.11
CA ILE A 42 -6.13 6.63 -9.56
C ILE A 42 -5.86 8.02 -9.02
N SER A 43 -6.23 9.06 -9.79
CA SER A 43 -6.10 10.44 -9.33
C SER A 43 -6.97 10.71 -8.10
N SER A 44 -6.69 11.75 -7.33
CA SER A 44 -7.48 12.08 -6.13
C SER A 44 -8.95 12.42 -6.42
N ASP A 45 -9.29 12.74 -7.68
CA ASP A 45 -10.68 12.91 -8.14
C ASP A 45 -11.26 11.64 -8.81
N GLY A 46 -10.50 10.55 -8.83
CA GLY A 46 -10.90 9.23 -9.31
C GLY A 46 -11.17 9.09 -10.81
N LYS A 47 -10.82 10.11 -11.61
CA LYS A 47 -11.13 10.16 -13.05
C LYS A 47 -9.99 9.70 -13.95
N LEU A 48 -8.75 9.90 -13.51
CA LEU A 48 -7.58 9.44 -14.22
C LEU A 48 -7.05 8.18 -13.55
N MET A 49 -6.46 7.32 -14.35
CA MET A 49 -5.70 6.19 -13.89
C MET A 49 -4.30 6.26 -14.49
N ALA A 50 -3.31 5.82 -13.72
CA ALA A 50 -1.91 5.79 -14.11
C ALA A 50 -1.30 4.41 -13.86
N TYR A 51 -0.19 4.14 -14.53
CA TYR A 51 0.64 2.96 -14.36
C TYR A 51 2.09 3.38 -14.19
N PHE A 52 2.78 2.75 -13.25
CA PHE A 52 4.12 3.14 -12.84
C PHE A 52 4.86 1.99 -12.15
N ASN A 53 6.18 2.14 -12.00
CA ASN A 53 6.98 1.26 -11.16
C ASN A 53 7.14 1.88 -9.77
N THR A 54 6.89 1.12 -8.70
CA THR A 54 6.96 1.62 -7.32
C THR A 54 8.32 2.15 -6.91
N ALA A 55 9.43 1.77 -7.58
CA ALA A 55 10.75 2.35 -7.32
C ALA A 55 10.94 3.75 -7.92
N THR A 56 10.09 4.17 -8.87
CA THR A 56 10.18 5.47 -9.55
C THR A 56 8.80 6.12 -9.73
N PRO A 57 8.08 6.45 -8.64
CA PRO A 57 6.71 7.02 -8.71
C PRO A 57 6.63 8.38 -9.43
N GLN A 58 7.75 9.09 -9.55
CA GLN A 58 7.85 10.33 -10.31
C GLN A 58 7.76 10.14 -11.83
N VAL A 59 7.87 8.89 -12.34
CA VAL A 59 7.77 8.55 -13.76
C VAL A 59 6.55 7.66 -13.97
N LEU A 60 5.56 8.18 -14.71
CA LEU A 60 4.37 7.42 -15.07
C LEU A 60 4.50 6.89 -16.49
N ASN A 61 4.36 5.59 -16.65
CA ASN A 61 4.41 4.91 -17.94
C ASN A 61 3.25 5.36 -18.83
N TRP A 62 2.06 5.58 -18.23
CA TRP A 62 0.95 6.24 -18.88
C TRP A 62 -0.02 6.84 -17.85
N VAL A 63 -0.82 7.81 -18.32
CA VAL A 63 -2.00 8.35 -17.64
C VAL A 63 -3.16 8.37 -18.63
N ARG A 64 -4.32 7.86 -18.23
CA ARG A 64 -5.51 7.73 -19.09
C ARG A 64 -6.78 8.08 -18.31
N LEU A 65 -7.78 8.61 -19.02
CA LEU A 65 -9.12 8.79 -18.47
C LEU A 65 -9.78 7.43 -18.24
N VAL A 66 -10.44 7.27 -17.11
CA VAL A 66 -11.31 6.11 -16.83
C VAL A 66 -12.61 6.26 -17.63
N GLN A 67 -12.88 5.30 -18.50
CA GLN A 67 -14.05 5.30 -19.37
C GLN A 67 -14.95 4.09 -19.08
N GLY A 68 -16.25 4.21 -19.37
CA GLY A 68 -17.21 3.09 -19.22
C GLY A 68 -17.93 3.04 -17.87
N LEU A 69 -17.79 4.07 -17.04
CA LEU A 69 -18.59 4.21 -15.81
C LEU A 69 -20.09 4.24 -16.16
N THR A 70 -20.87 3.43 -15.46
CA THR A 70 -22.33 3.29 -15.60
C THR A 70 -23.01 3.66 -14.28
N CYS A 71 -24.31 3.36 -14.08
CA CYS A 71 -25.01 3.58 -12.79
C CYS A 71 -25.07 5.05 -12.31
N GLY A 72 -24.79 6.00 -13.21
CA GLY A 72 -24.65 7.40 -12.85
C GLY A 72 -23.39 7.70 -12.02
N GLU A 73 -22.39 6.80 -12.03
CA GLU A 73 -21.06 7.02 -11.47
C GLU A 73 -20.33 8.13 -12.24
N THR A 74 -19.46 8.85 -11.53
CA THR A 74 -18.67 9.96 -12.08
C THR A 74 -17.18 9.79 -11.89
N TYR A 75 -16.75 8.93 -10.95
CA TYR A 75 -15.35 8.61 -10.67
C TYR A 75 -15.24 7.31 -9.87
N LEU A 76 -14.04 6.74 -9.80
CA LEU A 76 -13.70 5.62 -8.92
C LEU A 76 -13.27 6.13 -7.54
N ILE A 77 -13.68 5.44 -6.47
CA ILE A 77 -13.27 5.73 -5.09
C ILE A 77 -12.08 4.88 -4.62
N GLY A 78 -11.79 3.78 -5.30
CA GLY A 78 -10.65 2.92 -5.01
C GLY A 78 -10.54 1.76 -5.99
N ILE A 79 -9.36 1.13 -6.04
CA ILE A 79 -9.00 0.05 -6.95
C ILE A 79 -8.19 -1.03 -6.22
N ASP A 80 -8.34 -2.29 -6.62
CA ASP A 80 -7.49 -3.38 -6.11
C ASP A 80 -7.56 -4.63 -7.02
N PHE A 81 -6.55 -5.49 -6.95
CA PHE A 81 -6.50 -6.78 -7.62
C PHE A 81 -7.19 -7.88 -6.82
N ARG A 82 -8.09 -8.60 -7.50
CA ARG A 82 -8.70 -9.80 -6.93
C ARG A 82 -7.85 -11.03 -7.26
N VAL A 83 -7.22 -11.62 -6.25
CA VAL A 83 -6.32 -12.79 -6.40
C VAL A 83 -7.01 -13.99 -7.08
N GLN A 84 -8.32 -14.18 -6.89
CA GLN A 84 -9.06 -15.32 -7.43
C GLN A 84 -9.14 -15.37 -8.96
N ASP A 85 -9.05 -14.22 -9.63
CA ASP A 85 -9.11 -14.14 -11.10
C ASP A 85 -7.99 -13.29 -11.72
N GLY A 86 -7.16 -12.65 -10.89
CA GLY A 86 -6.05 -11.81 -11.31
C GLY A 86 -6.48 -10.52 -12.01
N LEU A 87 -7.76 -10.15 -11.95
CA LEU A 87 -8.26 -8.94 -12.57
C LEU A 87 -8.12 -7.75 -11.62
N LEU A 88 -7.87 -6.58 -12.21
CA LEU A 88 -7.98 -5.31 -11.50
C LEU A 88 -9.46 -4.90 -11.43
N TYR A 89 -9.89 -4.48 -10.26
CA TYR A 89 -11.23 -4.00 -9.98
C TYR A 89 -11.21 -2.55 -9.53
N GLY A 90 -12.36 -1.90 -9.66
CA GLY A 90 -12.59 -0.57 -9.09
C GLY A 90 -14.01 -0.41 -8.58
N VAL A 91 -14.18 0.42 -7.55
CA VAL A 91 -15.48 0.78 -6.98
C VAL A 91 -15.80 2.22 -7.36
N GLY A 92 -16.99 2.46 -7.90
CA GLY A 92 -17.50 3.78 -8.23
C GLY A 92 -18.07 4.53 -7.02
N ASN A 93 -18.21 5.84 -7.13
CA ASN A 93 -18.71 6.73 -6.07
C ASN A 93 -20.18 6.55 -5.63
N LYS A 94 -20.94 5.64 -6.25
CA LYS A 94 -22.28 5.19 -5.89
C LYS A 94 -22.33 3.67 -5.69
N GLY A 95 -21.17 3.02 -5.61
CA GLY A 95 -21.01 1.61 -5.26
C GLY A 95 -21.12 0.63 -6.42
N CYS A 96 -21.18 1.05 -7.68
CA CYS A 96 -21.00 0.12 -8.79
C CYS A 96 -19.58 -0.43 -8.78
N ILE A 97 -19.45 -1.75 -8.96
CA ILE A 97 -18.16 -2.44 -8.95
C ILE A 97 -17.86 -2.88 -10.37
N TYR A 98 -16.62 -2.61 -10.79
CA TYR A 98 -16.16 -2.80 -12.15
C TYR A 98 -14.91 -3.68 -12.18
N THR A 99 -14.75 -4.45 -13.26
CA THR A 99 -13.42 -4.88 -13.70
C THR A 99 -12.82 -3.81 -14.60
N ILE A 100 -11.49 -3.69 -14.59
CA ILE A 100 -10.74 -2.66 -15.31
C ILE A 100 -9.83 -3.32 -16.34
N SER A 101 -9.93 -2.90 -17.60
CA SER A 101 -8.97 -3.26 -18.66
C SER A 101 -8.07 -2.06 -18.96
N THR A 102 -6.76 -2.31 -19.05
CA THR A 102 -5.73 -1.28 -19.21
C THR A 102 -4.81 -1.56 -20.42
N PRO A 103 -4.00 -0.58 -20.84
CA PRO A 103 -2.89 -0.83 -21.75
C PRO A 103 -1.92 -1.90 -21.21
N PRO A 104 -1.33 -2.74 -22.07
CA PRO A 104 -1.51 -2.78 -23.54
C PRO A 104 -2.72 -3.63 -24.00
N LYS A 105 -3.47 -4.28 -23.09
CA LYS A 105 -4.62 -5.15 -23.44
C LYS A 105 -5.71 -4.37 -24.20
N THR A 106 -5.94 -3.13 -23.80
CA THR A 106 -6.79 -2.16 -24.49
C THR A 106 -6.02 -0.85 -24.69
N PRO A 107 -6.32 -0.03 -25.72
CA PRO A 107 -5.62 1.25 -25.92
C PRO A 107 -5.86 2.27 -24.79
N ASP A 108 -7.02 2.17 -24.14
CA ASP A 108 -7.48 3.04 -23.06
C ASP A 108 -7.83 2.24 -21.80
N VAL A 109 -8.07 2.97 -20.70
CA VAL A 109 -8.61 2.41 -19.45
C VAL A 109 -10.13 2.33 -19.57
N VAL A 110 -10.65 1.10 -19.62
CA VAL A 110 -12.07 0.82 -19.79
C VAL A 110 -12.58 -0.03 -18.63
N VAL A 111 -13.62 0.45 -17.97
CA VAL A 111 -14.27 -0.27 -16.86
C VAL A 111 -15.55 -0.96 -17.34
N THR A 112 -15.80 -2.16 -16.84
CA THR A 112 -17.01 -2.94 -17.15
C THR A 112 -17.71 -3.33 -15.86
N LYS A 113 -18.99 -2.95 -15.71
CA LYS A 113 -19.74 -3.24 -14.48
C LYS A 113 -19.91 -4.75 -14.32
N VAL A 114 -19.56 -5.24 -13.14
CA VAL A 114 -19.72 -6.65 -12.77
C VAL A 114 -20.60 -6.84 -11.54
N SER A 115 -20.71 -5.83 -10.68
CA SER A 115 -21.48 -5.91 -9.43
C SER A 115 -21.93 -4.51 -8.97
N GLN A 116 -22.61 -4.44 -7.83
CA GLN A 116 -23.07 -3.21 -7.18
C GLN A 116 -23.19 -3.46 -5.67
N LEU A 117 -22.72 -2.51 -4.87
CA LEU A 117 -22.98 -2.49 -3.43
C LEU A 117 -24.48 -2.31 -3.16
N THR A 118 -25.05 -3.18 -2.32
CA THR A 118 -26.46 -3.11 -1.90
C THR A 118 -26.68 -2.23 -0.68
N ILE A 119 -25.60 -1.85 0.00
CA ILE A 119 -25.60 -0.86 1.08
C ILE A 119 -24.96 0.43 0.54
N PRO A 120 -25.61 1.60 0.67
CA PRO A 120 -25.04 2.86 0.21
C PRO A 120 -23.73 3.21 0.93
N LEU A 121 -22.80 3.78 0.18
CA LEU A 121 -21.60 4.39 0.74
C LEU A 121 -21.96 5.66 1.52
N TYR A 122 -21.29 5.89 2.64
CA TYR A 122 -21.33 7.15 3.33
C TYR A 122 -19.94 7.54 3.86
N GLY A 123 -19.66 8.84 3.88
CA GLY A 123 -18.32 9.37 4.03
C GLY A 123 -17.88 10.11 2.77
N LYS A 124 -16.64 10.57 2.77
CA LYS A 124 -16.02 11.31 1.68
C LYS A 124 -14.85 10.55 1.07
N ASP A 125 -14.01 9.94 1.91
CA ASP A 125 -12.76 9.29 1.53
C ASP A 125 -12.84 7.81 1.94
N PHE A 126 -12.37 6.91 1.07
CA PHE A 126 -12.65 5.48 1.17
C PHE A 126 -11.40 4.64 0.90
N GLY A 127 -11.27 3.53 1.62
CA GLY A 127 -10.31 2.46 1.32
C GLY A 127 -11.02 1.27 0.70
N VAL A 128 -10.43 0.64 -0.32
CA VAL A 128 -11.00 -0.48 -1.07
C VAL A 128 -9.94 -1.55 -1.24
N ASP A 129 -10.23 -2.79 -0.85
CA ASP A 129 -9.26 -3.89 -0.96
C ASP A 129 -9.93 -5.27 -0.95
N PHE A 130 -9.41 -6.25 -1.67
CA PHE A 130 -9.87 -7.63 -1.62
C PHE A 130 -9.13 -8.40 -0.54
N ASN A 131 -9.88 -9.16 0.25
CA ASN A 131 -9.30 -10.20 1.09
C ASN A 131 -9.04 -11.47 0.25
N PRO A 132 -7.78 -11.91 0.05
CA PRO A 132 -7.47 -13.10 -0.73
C PRO A 132 -8.04 -14.40 -0.14
N ALA A 133 -8.00 -14.57 1.19
CA ALA A 133 -8.48 -15.79 1.84
C ALA A 133 -10.02 -15.89 1.89
N ALA A 134 -10.70 -14.77 2.07
CA ALA A 134 -12.16 -14.73 2.18
C ALA A 134 -12.87 -14.56 0.82
N ASP A 135 -12.14 -14.14 -0.21
CA ASP A 135 -12.69 -13.74 -1.51
C ASP A 135 -13.79 -12.67 -1.36
N ARG A 136 -13.49 -11.61 -0.60
CA ARG A 136 -14.44 -10.53 -0.31
C ARG A 136 -13.78 -9.18 -0.50
N LEU A 137 -14.50 -8.29 -1.16
CA LEU A 137 -14.15 -6.87 -1.24
C LEU A 137 -14.49 -6.20 0.09
N ARG A 138 -13.53 -5.50 0.69
CA ARG A 138 -13.69 -4.60 1.82
C ARG A 138 -13.80 -3.17 1.29
N VAL A 139 -14.73 -2.40 1.85
CA VAL A 139 -14.80 -0.95 1.63
C VAL A 139 -14.96 -0.27 2.99
N ILE A 140 -14.02 0.59 3.36
CA ILE A 140 -14.09 1.41 4.57
C ILE A 140 -14.21 2.89 4.23
N SER A 141 -14.58 3.74 5.19
CA SER A 141 -14.63 5.18 4.98
C SER A 141 -14.12 6.01 6.16
N ASP A 142 -13.77 7.26 5.87
CA ASP A 142 -13.48 8.33 6.83
C ASP A 142 -14.58 8.52 7.88
N ASN A 143 -15.81 8.10 7.58
CA ASN A 143 -16.93 8.11 8.50
C ASN A 143 -17.16 6.76 9.18
N GLY A 144 -16.12 5.92 9.30
CA GLY A 144 -16.10 4.65 10.04
C GLY A 144 -17.02 3.57 9.49
N GLN A 145 -17.39 3.64 8.21
CA GLN A 145 -18.10 2.56 7.52
C GLN A 145 -17.17 1.35 7.36
N ASN A 146 -17.74 0.15 7.44
CA ASN A 146 -16.99 -1.10 7.30
C ASN A 146 -17.83 -2.11 6.52
N LEU A 147 -17.77 -2.05 5.19
CA LEU A 147 -18.52 -2.92 4.30
C LEU A 147 -17.70 -4.12 3.88
N ARG A 148 -18.34 -5.29 3.78
CA ARG A 148 -17.82 -6.42 3.02
C ARG A 148 -18.80 -6.84 1.94
N HIS A 149 -18.28 -7.13 0.76
CA HIS A 149 -19.08 -7.48 -0.41
C HIS A 149 -18.56 -8.74 -1.09
N ASN A 150 -19.49 -9.57 -1.55
CA ASN A 150 -19.19 -10.69 -2.44
C ASN A 150 -19.57 -10.24 -3.87
N ILE A 151 -18.65 -10.32 -4.84
CA ILE A 151 -18.87 -9.83 -6.22
C ILE A 151 -20.13 -10.43 -6.86
N GLY A 152 -20.48 -11.68 -6.54
CA GLY A 152 -21.73 -12.33 -7.00
C GLY A 152 -22.92 -12.21 -6.05
N GLY A 153 -22.85 -11.41 -4.99
CA GLY A 153 -23.80 -11.44 -3.87
C GLY A 153 -24.13 -10.07 -3.28
N THR A 154 -24.49 -10.07 -1.99
CA THR A 154 -24.94 -8.88 -1.26
C THR A 154 -23.80 -8.23 -0.47
N THR A 155 -23.95 -6.94 -0.20
CA THR A 155 -23.09 -6.22 0.75
C THR A 155 -23.59 -6.42 2.18
N VAL A 156 -22.66 -6.64 3.11
CA VAL A 156 -22.92 -6.61 4.54
C VAL A 156 -22.19 -5.41 5.11
N GLU A 157 -22.90 -4.60 5.89
CA GLU A 157 -22.28 -3.61 6.77
C GLU A 157 -21.93 -4.31 8.09
N ASP A 158 -20.63 -4.49 8.32
CA ASP A 158 -20.10 -5.06 9.55
C ASP A 158 -20.11 -3.99 10.67
N THR A 159 -19.62 -4.35 11.86
CA THR A 159 -19.48 -3.40 12.95
C THR A 159 -18.60 -2.23 12.51
N ALA A 160 -19.06 -1.01 12.80
CA ALA A 160 -18.34 0.22 12.48
C ALA A 160 -16.92 0.23 13.06
N LEU A 161 -16.03 0.98 12.42
CA LEU A 161 -14.66 1.12 12.89
C LEU A 161 -14.62 1.78 14.27
N THR A 162 -13.85 1.20 15.20
CA THR A 162 -13.68 1.68 16.59
C THR A 162 -12.25 1.46 17.05
N THR A 163 -11.71 2.40 17.83
CA THR A 163 -10.34 2.31 18.40
C THR A 163 -10.41 2.37 19.93
N PRO A 164 -10.80 1.30 20.62
CA PRO A 164 -10.81 1.25 22.07
C PRO A 164 -9.45 1.64 22.67
N PRO A 165 -9.45 2.30 23.85
CA PRO A 165 -10.61 2.57 24.70
C PRO A 165 -11.42 3.81 24.28
N ALA A 166 -11.09 4.47 23.16
CA ALA A 166 -11.87 5.61 22.70
C ALA A 166 -13.33 5.18 22.42
N PRO A 167 -14.32 5.90 22.97
CA PRO A 167 -15.71 5.55 22.79
C PRO A 167 -16.21 5.93 21.39
N GLY A 168 -17.14 5.15 20.87
CA GLY A 168 -17.81 5.45 19.60
C GLY A 168 -16.97 5.10 18.38
N ARG A 169 -17.38 5.68 17.25
CA ARG A 169 -16.84 5.37 15.93
C ARG A 169 -15.53 6.13 15.68
N THR A 170 -14.55 5.44 15.12
CA THR A 170 -13.31 6.06 14.64
C THR A 170 -13.58 6.73 13.29
N HIS A 171 -13.17 7.99 13.17
CA HIS A 171 -13.22 8.77 11.95
C HIS A 171 -11.82 8.93 11.35
N GLY A 172 -11.75 9.22 10.06
CA GLY A 172 -10.49 9.45 9.34
C GLY A 172 -9.63 8.19 9.21
N VAL A 173 -10.24 7.05 8.89
CA VAL A 173 -9.55 5.84 8.44
C VAL A 173 -9.91 5.66 6.97
N THR A 174 -8.95 5.90 6.08
CA THR A 174 -9.27 6.20 4.67
C THR A 174 -8.54 5.33 3.65
N ALA A 175 -7.69 4.41 4.09
CA ALA A 175 -7.08 3.40 3.23
C ALA A 175 -6.93 2.09 4.01
N ALA A 176 -7.00 0.95 3.31
CA ALA A 176 -6.97 -0.38 3.90
C ALA A 176 -6.31 -1.36 2.93
N ALA A 177 -5.59 -2.35 3.44
CA ALA A 177 -4.94 -3.39 2.64
C ALA A 177 -4.78 -4.70 3.42
N TYR A 178 -5.04 -5.83 2.76
CA TYR A 178 -4.81 -7.17 3.29
C TYR A 178 -3.41 -7.67 2.93
N THR A 179 -2.78 -8.38 3.87
CA THR A 179 -1.55 -9.12 3.60
C THR A 179 -1.82 -10.44 2.87
N ASN A 180 -0.78 -10.98 2.24
CA ASN A 180 -0.72 -12.34 1.68
C ASN A 180 -1.67 -12.53 0.49
N ASN A 181 -1.32 -11.88 -0.61
CA ASN A 181 -2.01 -11.96 -1.91
C ASN A 181 -1.74 -13.29 -2.63
N ASP A 182 -2.14 -14.38 -1.99
CA ASP A 182 -2.09 -15.75 -2.50
C ASP A 182 -3.40 -16.51 -2.21
N LEU A 183 -3.48 -17.75 -2.71
CA LEU A 183 -4.60 -18.67 -2.45
C LEU A 183 -4.14 -19.90 -1.65
N ASN A 184 -2.98 -19.81 -0.98
CA ASN A 184 -2.42 -20.94 -0.26
C ASN A 184 -3.16 -21.12 1.09
N PRO A 185 -3.68 -22.31 1.41
CA PRO A 185 -4.44 -22.51 2.65
C PRO A 185 -3.60 -22.41 3.93
N ASP A 186 -2.27 -22.41 3.83
CA ASP A 186 -1.36 -22.25 4.96
C ASP A 186 -1.11 -20.79 5.35
N THR A 187 -1.54 -19.84 4.51
CA THR A 187 -1.41 -18.39 4.72
C THR A 187 -2.79 -17.79 5.03
N ALA A 188 -2.85 -16.97 6.07
CA ALA A 188 -4.04 -16.21 6.43
C ALA A 188 -3.80 -14.72 6.18
N THR A 189 -4.85 -13.93 6.08
CA THR A 189 -4.75 -12.48 5.78
C THR A 189 -4.89 -11.66 7.07
N THR A 190 -4.12 -10.61 7.22
CA THR A 190 -4.34 -9.55 8.23
C THR A 190 -4.71 -8.26 7.51
N LEU A 191 -5.74 -7.56 8.00
CA LEU A 191 -6.11 -6.23 7.50
C LEU A 191 -5.32 -5.16 8.23
N PHE A 192 -4.71 -4.26 7.48
CA PHE A 192 -4.09 -3.05 7.98
C PHE A 192 -4.78 -1.83 7.37
N ASP A 193 -4.92 -0.77 8.16
CA ASP A 193 -5.52 0.50 7.72
C ASP A 193 -4.60 1.68 7.98
N ILE A 194 -4.88 2.78 7.28
CA ILE A 194 -4.27 4.08 7.50
C ILE A 194 -5.29 4.99 8.17
N GLY A 195 -5.06 5.28 9.44
CA GLY A 195 -5.78 6.30 10.19
C GLY A 195 -5.18 7.67 9.90
N THR A 196 -5.66 8.34 8.85
CA THR A 196 -5.21 9.67 8.44
C THR A 196 -5.51 10.75 9.47
N ALA A 197 -6.59 10.64 10.26
CA ALA A 197 -6.85 11.58 11.35
C ALA A 197 -5.95 11.35 12.59
N THR A 198 -5.31 10.19 12.68
CA THR A 198 -4.46 9.78 13.83
C THR A 198 -2.98 9.68 13.49
N ASP A 199 -2.61 9.83 12.21
CA ASP A 199 -1.29 9.57 11.65
C ASP A 199 -0.72 8.21 12.05
N GLN A 200 -1.52 7.15 11.92
CA GLN A 200 -1.18 5.80 12.39
C GLN A 200 -1.47 4.72 11.36
N VAL A 201 -0.65 3.66 11.40
CA VAL A 201 -1.03 2.36 10.87
C VAL A 201 -1.81 1.61 11.95
N LEU A 202 -2.90 0.98 11.54
CA LEU A 202 -3.84 0.28 12.40
C LEU A 202 -3.94 -1.17 11.92
N ILE A 203 -4.08 -2.13 12.84
CA ILE A 203 -4.54 -3.49 12.52
C ILE A 203 -6.04 -3.55 12.78
N GLN A 204 -6.79 -4.12 11.84
CA GLN A 204 -8.22 -4.41 11.99
C GLN A 204 -8.46 -5.92 12.16
N ALA A 205 -8.52 -6.38 13.41
CA ALA A 205 -8.61 -7.81 13.72
C ALA A 205 -9.57 -8.11 14.89
N PRO A 206 -10.61 -8.94 14.69
CA PRO A 206 -11.12 -9.43 13.40
C PRO A 206 -11.69 -8.28 12.55
N ALA A 207 -11.52 -8.34 11.22
CA ALA A 207 -11.99 -7.29 10.31
C ALA A 207 -13.49 -6.98 10.47
N ASN A 208 -14.34 -8.00 10.59
CA ASN A 208 -15.79 -7.81 10.71
C ASN A 208 -16.21 -7.21 12.06
N ASN A 209 -15.33 -7.17 13.07
CA ASN A 209 -15.62 -6.51 14.34
C ASN A 209 -15.30 -5.01 14.31
N GLY A 210 -14.65 -4.50 13.26
CA GLY A 210 -14.27 -3.09 13.14
C GLY A 210 -13.30 -2.61 14.22
N LEU A 211 -12.63 -3.54 14.91
CA LEU A 211 -11.72 -3.20 16.00
C LEU A 211 -10.35 -2.80 15.45
N LEU A 212 -9.94 -1.56 15.70
CA LEU A 212 -8.67 -0.99 15.27
C LEU A 212 -7.68 -0.96 16.43
N SER A 213 -6.48 -1.47 16.19
CA SER A 213 -5.35 -1.44 17.13
C SER A 213 -4.14 -0.79 16.47
N PRO A 214 -3.66 0.38 16.95
CA PRO A 214 -2.49 1.04 16.38
C PRO A 214 -1.23 0.19 16.48
N THR A 215 -0.48 0.09 15.38
CA THR A 215 0.86 -0.52 15.36
C THR A 215 1.96 0.51 15.52
N GLY A 216 1.74 1.73 15.06
CA GLY A 216 2.59 2.88 15.33
C GLY A 216 2.29 4.07 14.44
N ALA A 217 3.06 5.13 14.63
CA ALA A 217 2.87 6.39 13.93
C ALA A 217 3.51 6.38 12.52
N LEU A 218 2.86 7.02 11.56
CA LEU A 218 3.36 7.22 10.20
C LEU A 218 4.65 8.05 10.18
N GLY A 219 4.79 8.99 11.11
CA GLY A 219 5.89 9.96 11.14
C GLY A 219 5.73 11.12 10.15
N VAL A 220 4.57 11.19 9.48
CA VAL A 220 4.13 12.29 8.61
C VAL A 220 2.69 12.66 8.97
N ASP A 221 2.31 13.91 8.73
CA ASP A 221 0.96 14.44 8.93
C ASP A 221 0.13 14.20 7.66
N ALA A 222 -0.70 13.16 7.69
CA ALA A 222 -1.48 12.68 6.56
C ALA A 222 -2.77 13.50 6.40
N GLY A 223 -3.00 13.97 5.19
CA GLY A 223 -4.28 14.50 4.75
C GLY A 223 -5.34 13.41 4.60
N PRO A 224 -6.60 13.80 4.38
CA PRO A 224 -7.74 12.88 4.41
C PRO A 224 -7.73 11.85 3.27
N ILE A 225 -7.11 12.18 2.13
CA ILE A 225 -7.02 11.30 0.97
C ILE A 225 -5.73 10.47 1.09
N ALA A 226 -5.86 9.15 1.12
CA ALA A 226 -4.75 8.21 1.15
C ALA A 226 -5.09 6.94 0.35
N GLY A 227 -4.05 6.30 -0.19
CA GLY A 227 -4.12 4.98 -0.81
C GLY A 227 -3.19 4.02 -0.08
N PHE A 228 -3.51 2.74 -0.05
CA PHE A 228 -2.70 1.74 0.66
C PHE A 228 -2.87 0.37 0.04
N ASP A 229 -1.75 -0.31 -0.21
CA ASP A 229 -1.75 -1.69 -0.70
C ASP A 229 -0.51 -2.44 -0.22
N ILE A 230 -0.61 -3.75 -0.09
CA ILE A 230 0.43 -4.65 0.41
C ILE A 230 0.76 -5.68 -0.68
N PHE A 231 1.92 -5.49 -1.30
CA PHE A 231 2.49 -6.47 -2.22
C PHE A 231 2.97 -7.71 -1.46
N SER A 232 2.82 -8.88 -2.07
CA SER A 232 3.27 -10.17 -1.53
C SER A 232 4.21 -10.85 -2.51
N ASP A 233 5.44 -11.12 -2.09
CA ASP A 233 6.37 -11.94 -2.86
C ASP A 233 5.99 -13.41 -2.69
N LEU A 234 5.86 -14.14 -3.80
CA LEU A 234 5.44 -15.53 -3.80
C LEU A 234 6.62 -16.46 -4.13
N THR A 235 6.64 -17.63 -3.50
CA THR A 235 7.48 -18.76 -3.91
C THR A 235 6.62 -20.00 -3.97
N ASN A 236 6.48 -20.60 -5.15
CA ASN A 236 5.58 -21.73 -5.41
C ASN A 236 4.11 -21.42 -4.99
N GLY A 237 3.63 -20.20 -5.29
CA GLY A 237 2.27 -19.78 -4.99
C GLY A 237 1.95 -19.54 -3.50
N LYS A 238 2.98 -19.40 -2.65
CA LYS A 238 2.85 -19.08 -1.22
C LYS A 238 3.59 -17.79 -0.91
N THR A 239 2.98 -16.90 -0.15
CA THR A 239 3.63 -15.67 0.32
C THR A 239 4.83 -15.98 1.20
N THR A 240 5.98 -15.39 0.86
CA THR A 240 7.23 -15.49 1.62
C THR A 240 7.63 -14.18 2.28
N SER A 241 7.24 -13.05 1.70
CA SER A 241 7.43 -11.70 2.25
C SER A 241 6.33 -10.77 1.78
N VAL A 242 6.14 -9.66 2.51
CA VAL A 242 5.20 -8.61 2.14
C VAL A 242 5.90 -7.24 2.17
N SER A 243 5.50 -6.35 1.26
CA SER A 243 5.96 -4.97 1.18
C SER A 243 4.76 -4.04 1.07
N ALA A 244 4.57 -3.16 2.06
CA ALA A 244 3.44 -2.24 2.09
C ALA A 244 3.79 -0.88 1.48
N PHE A 245 2.89 -0.34 0.68
CA PHE A 245 3.01 0.94 0.02
C PHE A 245 1.81 1.82 0.37
N ALA A 246 2.06 3.08 0.68
CA ALA A 246 1.01 4.05 0.91
C ALA A 246 1.22 5.29 0.06
N VAL A 247 0.14 5.83 -0.50
CA VAL A 247 0.12 7.21 -0.98
C VAL A 247 -0.45 8.07 0.11
N LEU A 248 0.35 9.00 0.63
CA LEU A 248 -0.08 9.96 1.64
C LEU A 248 -0.05 11.35 1.02
N ASN A 249 -1.21 12.00 1.05
CA ASN A 249 -1.33 13.41 0.71
C ASN A 249 -1.05 14.24 1.96
N PRO A 250 -0.49 15.46 1.85
CA PRO A 250 -0.24 16.31 3.01
C PRO A 250 -1.54 16.92 3.56
N ALA A 251 -1.61 17.10 4.89
CA ALA A 251 -2.78 17.66 5.55
C ALA A 251 -3.06 19.15 5.20
N ALA A 252 -2.02 19.90 4.83
CA ALA A 252 -2.14 21.30 4.44
C ALA A 252 -1.16 21.70 3.31
N GLY A 253 -1.58 22.71 2.54
CA GLY A 253 -0.80 23.31 1.44
C GLY A 253 -0.89 22.53 0.12
N PRO A 254 -0.24 23.03 -0.96
CA PRO A 254 -0.16 22.32 -2.24
C PRO A 254 1.23 21.71 -2.46
N PRO A 255 1.48 20.48 -2.03
CA PRO A 255 2.56 19.64 -2.54
C PRO A 255 2.05 18.29 -3.10
N PRO A 256 2.88 17.58 -3.89
CA PRO A 256 2.45 16.38 -4.59
C PRO A 256 2.08 15.25 -3.63
N SER A 257 1.18 14.38 -4.08
CA SER A 257 0.96 13.07 -3.45
C SER A 257 2.30 12.32 -3.41
N THR A 258 2.63 11.73 -2.26
CA THR A 258 3.92 11.07 -2.06
C THR A 258 3.71 9.58 -1.84
N LEU A 259 4.48 8.75 -2.54
CA LEU A 259 4.55 7.31 -2.28
C LEU A 259 5.52 7.04 -1.13
N TYR A 260 5.09 6.20 -0.20
CA TYR A 260 5.87 5.70 0.92
C TYR A 260 5.91 4.18 0.91
N THR A 261 7.01 3.60 1.38
CA THR A 261 6.98 2.25 1.96
C THR A 261 6.55 2.39 3.41
N VAL A 262 5.80 1.42 3.92
CA VAL A 262 5.25 1.45 5.28
C VAL A 262 5.67 0.21 6.04
N ASN A 263 6.24 0.39 7.23
CA ASN A 263 6.43 -0.72 8.15
C ASN A 263 5.11 -1.03 8.87
N LEU A 264 4.50 -2.17 8.55
CA LEU A 264 3.20 -2.58 9.09
C LEU A 264 3.14 -2.65 10.62
N LEU A 265 4.25 -2.99 11.28
CA LEU A 265 4.28 -3.26 12.73
C LEU A 265 4.80 -2.08 13.56
N THR A 266 5.48 -1.11 12.96
CA THR A 266 5.95 0.10 13.64
C THR A 266 5.25 1.37 13.16
N GLY A 267 4.47 1.28 12.09
CA GLY A 267 3.81 2.39 11.42
C GLY A 267 4.73 3.27 10.56
N ALA A 268 6.05 3.13 10.67
CA ALA A 268 6.99 4.07 10.07
C ALA A 268 6.85 4.15 8.53
N ALA A 269 6.51 5.33 8.01
CA ALA A 269 6.45 5.61 6.58
C ALA A 269 7.82 6.15 6.10
N THR A 270 8.39 5.52 5.08
CA THR A 270 9.65 5.94 4.44
C THR A 270 9.38 6.41 3.02
N LYS A 271 9.65 7.68 2.75
CA LYS A 271 9.40 8.31 1.45
C LYS A 271 10.16 7.59 0.34
N VAL A 272 9.45 7.24 -0.73
CA VAL A 272 10.00 6.69 -1.97
C VAL A 272 10.16 7.80 -3.01
N GLY A 273 9.10 8.56 -3.26
CA GLY A 273 9.13 9.66 -4.23
C GLY A 273 7.77 10.33 -4.40
N ASP A 274 7.77 11.44 -5.12
CA ASP A 274 6.58 12.28 -5.33
C ASP A 274 5.96 11.99 -6.71
N PHE A 275 4.64 11.89 -6.76
CA PHE A 275 3.92 11.74 -8.03
C PHE A 275 3.85 13.07 -8.79
N PRO A 276 3.83 13.04 -10.15
CA PRO A 276 3.68 14.24 -10.97
C PRO A 276 2.22 14.73 -11.09
N LEU A 277 1.26 14.09 -10.40
CA LEU A 277 -0.15 14.49 -10.30
C LEU A 277 -0.73 14.08 -8.92
N PRO A 278 -1.89 14.64 -8.52
CA PRO A 278 -2.59 14.19 -7.33
C PRO A 278 -3.10 12.75 -7.48
N ILE A 279 -2.74 11.88 -6.54
CA ILE A 279 -3.12 10.47 -6.45
C ILE A 279 -4.01 10.25 -5.22
N GLY A 280 -5.09 9.50 -5.43
CA GLY A 280 -6.07 9.16 -4.40
C GLY A 280 -5.86 7.76 -3.83
N ASP A 281 -5.57 6.79 -4.69
CA ASP A 281 -5.45 5.38 -4.32
C ASP A 281 -4.47 4.64 -5.24
N ILE A 282 -3.97 3.47 -4.79
CA ILE A 282 -3.03 2.61 -5.52
C ILE A 282 -3.40 1.13 -5.43
N ALA A 283 -3.03 0.38 -6.47
CA ALA A 283 -3.05 -1.08 -6.48
C ALA A 283 -1.75 -1.60 -7.11
N VAL A 284 -0.95 -2.32 -6.35
CA VAL A 284 0.28 -2.99 -6.78
C VAL A 284 -0.08 -4.28 -7.49
N ALA A 285 0.52 -4.51 -8.66
CA ALA A 285 0.27 -5.71 -9.43
C ALA A 285 0.63 -6.96 -8.62
N LEU A 286 -0.19 -8.00 -8.73
CA LEU A 286 0.08 -9.30 -8.09
C LEU A 286 1.41 -9.87 -8.59
N ASP A 287 2.12 -10.56 -7.70
CA ASP A 287 3.27 -11.36 -8.11
C ASP A 287 2.79 -12.55 -8.95
N THR A 288 3.32 -12.64 -10.17
CA THR A 288 2.97 -13.69 -11.14
C THR A 288 4.11 -14.69 -11.33
N ALA A 289 5.18 -14.59 -10.53
CA ALA A 289 6.26 -15.56 -10.54
C ALA A 289 5.77 -16.90 -9.96
N TYR A 290 5.55 -17.88 -10.86
CA TYR A 290 5.34 -19.28 -10.53
C TYR A 290 6.67 -20.02 -10.41
#